data_AF-A0A5U8XLU0-F1
#
_entry.id   AF-A0A5U8XLU0-F1
#
_cell.length_a   1.000
_cell.length_b   1.000
_cell.length_c   1.000
_cell.angle_alpha   90.00
_cell.angle_beta   90.00
_cell.angle_gamma   90.00
#
_symmetry.space_group_name_H-M   'P 1'
#
loop_
_entity.id
_entity.type
_entity.pdbx_description
1 polymer ?
#
loop_
_entity_poly.entity_id
_entity_poly.type
_entity_poly.pdbx_seq_one_letter_code
_entity_poly.pdbx_strand_id
1 'polypeptide(L)'
;MKNNEHLAFRTNFNYPIHLGLPDAVNDHVNDRLRLICMNPGEFPRLRPRDILNHAQVREEFTTPDGLKIKILYNLDGTTEYVGKLVNDKYYFTDAVLNYSMPLEMVFASFKEHGMKPMIQRQWSWEYPSSFPFYYTLVEEDAVGNDYYNLERYYPVEGYEELGIDCLADLLAYSYKFTWDHRDMKWTAITDAHEITKRIRKPWTNYLLQYEYGEQPNTTADLHRVLTFLVGKVNEAGLLSAEEQNALSSFTRQQVEVDELMRLNDRNKVLDAILKAYHDPKLIVPGEDVRVSDPLFAFMENLWNKNPDARYP
;
A
#
# COMPACT_ATOMS: atom_id res chain seq x y z
N MET A 1 -12.58 -3.94 -26.29
CA MET A 1 -11.63 -4.22 -25.21
C MET A 1 -12.08 -3.47 -23.98
N LYS A 2 -12.49 -4.16 -22.91
CA LYS A 2 -12.74 -3.49 -21.62
C LYS A 2 -11.39 -3.01 -21.11
N ASN A 3 -11.22 -1.70 -20.98
CA ASN A 3 -10.03 -1.12 -20.39
C ASN A 3 -9.97 -1.57 -18.92
N ASN A 4 -8.95 -2.31 -18.53
CA ASN A 4 -8.78 -2.87 -17.18
C ASN A 4 -8.51 -1.79 -16.11
N GLU A 5 -8.67 -0.50 -16.44
CA GLU A 5 -8.72 0.65 -15.51
C GLU A 5 -9.58 0.44 -14.26
N HIS A 6 -10.62 -0.38 -14.34
CA HIS A 6 -11.51 -0.64 -13.21
C HIS A 6 -11.04 -1.76 -12.27
N LEU A 7 -9.97 -2.48 -12.62
CA LEU A 7 -9.29 -3.50 -11.80
C LEU A 7 -7.99 -2.98 -11.18
N ALA A 8 -7.59 -1.75 -11.51
CA ALA A 8 -6.53 -1.05 -10.80
C ALA A 8 -7.05 -0.75 -9.40
N PHE A 9 -6.78 -1.65 -8.46
CA PHE A 9 -6.80 -1.40 -7.03
C PHE A 9 -7.91 -0.42 -6.60
N ARG A 10 -9.21 -0.78 -6.66
CA ARG A 10 -10.18 -0.10 -5.76
C ARG A 10 -10.03 -0.63 -4.33
N THR A 11 -8.80 -0.92 -3.94
CA THR A 11 -8.41 -0.86 -2.56
C THR A 11 -8.64 0.59 -2.12
N ASN A 12 -9.61 0.84 -1.24
CA ASN A 12 -9.65 2.07 -0.42
C ASN A 12 -8.43 2.15 0.53
N PHE A 13 -7.33 1.46 0.22
CA PHE A 13 -6.20 1.23 1.10
C PHE A 13 -5.02 2.06 0.64
N ASN A 14 -4.77 3.09 1.44
CA ASN A 14 -3.71 4.06 1.29
C ASN A 14 -2.38 3.47 1.80
N TYR A 15 -1.79 2.56 1.02
CA TYR A 15 -0.50 1.94 1.32
C TYR A 15 0.68 2.69 0.71
N PRO A 16 1.89 2.58 1.29
CA PRO A 16 3.11 2.99 0.62
C PRO A 16 3.30 2.21 -0.68
N ILE A 17 3.45 2.93 -1.79
CA ILE A 17 3.35 2.36 -3.13
C ILE A 17 4.48 1.36 -3.45
N HIS A 18 5.67 1.55 -2.88
CA HIS A 18 6.78 0.59 -2.97
C HIS A 18 6.48 -0.76 -2.31
N LEU A 19 5.40 -0.88 -1.53
CA LEU A 19 4.96 -2.15 -0.93
C LEU A 19 3.78 -2.79 -1.64
N GLY A 20 3.22 -2.14 -2.66
CA GLY A 20 1.99 -2.59 -3.30
C GLY A 20 2.16 -3.79 -4.23
N LEU A 21 3.37 -4.04 -4.76
CA LEU A 21 3.64 -5.10 -5.73
C LEU A 21 4.89 -5.92 -5.36
N PRO A 22 4.95 -7.21 -5.75
CA PRO A 22 6.10 -8.07 -5.47
C PRO A 22 7.43 -7.56 -6.04
N ASP A 23 7.43 -7.02 -7.26
CA ASP A 23 8.62 -6.46 -7.90
C ASP A 23 9.07 -5.16 -7.23
N ALA A 24 8.12 -4.31 -6.83
CA ALA A 24 8.42 -3.10 -6.08
C ALA A 24 9.01 -3.38 -4.70
N VAL A 25 8.45 -4.35 -3.97
CA VAL A 25 9.01 -4.81 -2.70
C VAL A 25 10.41 -5.37 -2.91
N ASN A 26 10.60 -6.18 -3.95
CA ASN A 26 11.89 -6.79 -4.25
C ASN A 26 12.99 -5.75 -4.53
N ASP A 27 12.72 -4.79 -5.42
CA ASP A 27 13.71 -3.76 -5.77
C ASP A 27 13.93 -2.77 -4.61
N HIS A 28 12.92 -2.54 -3.77
CA HIS A 28 13.04 -1.71 -2.56
C HIS A 28 13.88 -2.36 -1.47
N VAL A 29 13.61 -3.62 -1.12
CA VAL A 29 14.34 -4.38 -0.09
C VAL A 29 15.79 -4.61 -0.49
N ASN A 30 16.06 -4.79 -1.78
CA ASN A 30 17.40 -4.95 -2.32
C ASN A 30 18.13 -3.62 -2.61
N ASP A 31 17.58 -2.49 -2.18
CA ASP A 31 18.16 -1.14 -2.35
C ASP A 31 18.49 -0.78 -3.81
N ARG A 32 17.76 -1.37 -4.77
CA ARG A 32 17.92 -1.10 -6.21
C ARG A 32 17.14 0.14 -6.65
N LEU A 33 15.92 0.27 -6.15
CA LEU A 33 15.07 1.41 -6.41
C LEU A 33 14.08 1.59 -5.28
N ARG A 34 14.02 2.80 -4.74
CA ARG A 34 13.01 3.26 -3.79
C ARG A 34 12.00 4.06 -4.60
N LEU A 35 10.91 3.42 -4.95
CA LEU A 35 9.79 4.05 -5.64
C LEU A 35 8.98 4.86 -4.61
N ILE A 36 9.28 6.15 -4.51
CA ILE A 36 8.68 7.00 -3.49
C ILE A 36 7.62 7.89 -4.14
N CYS A 37 6.42 7.89 -3.56
CA CYS A 37 5.33 8.80 -3.88
C CYS A 37 4.91 8.79 -5.36
N MET A 38 3.78 8.16 -5.63
CA MET A 38 3.11 8.24 -6.93
C MET A 38 1.67 8.66 -6.72
N ASN A 39 1.09 9.30 -7.72
CA ASN A 39 -0.34 9.53 -7.74
C ASN A 39 -1.06 8.18 -7.87
N PRO A 40 -2.15 7.90 -7.12
CA PRO A 40 -2.92 6.65 -7.20
C PRO A 40 -3.20 6.16 -8.63
N GLY A 41 -3.40 7.05 -9.60
CA GLY A 41 -3.64 6.69 -11.01
C GLY A 41 -2.40 6.22 -11.78
N GLU A 42 -1.19 6.43 -11.26
CA GLU A 42 0.07 5.97 -11.86
C GLU A 42 0.40 4.52 -11.43
N PHE A 43 -0.18 4.07 -10.32
CA PHE A 43 -0.07 2.71 -9.83
C PHE A 43 -1.26 1.87 -10.31
N PRO A 44 -1.10 0.59 -10.72
CA PRO A 44 0.13 -0.21 -10.79
C PRO A 44 0.89 -0.09 -12.14
N ARG A 45 0.59 0.92 -12.96
CA ARG A 45 1.10 1.05 -14.33
C ARG A 45 2.61 1.28 -14.35
N LEU A 46 3.09 2.24 -13.57
CA LEU A 46 4.52 2.53 -13.48
C LEU A 46 5.17 1.61 -12.44
N ARG A 47 6.07 0.74 -12.92
CA ARG A 47 6.78 -0.23 -12.07
C ARG A 47 8.29 0.01 -12.01
N PRO A 48 8.97 -0.45 -10.94
CA PRO A 48 10.42 -0.31 -10.81
C PRO A 48 11.23 -0.91 -11.97
N ARG A 49 10.81 -2.06 -12.51
CA ARG A 49 11.48 -2.68 -13.66
C ARG A 49 11.48 -1.77 -14.90
N ASP A 50 10.42 -0.97 -15.09
CA ASP A 50 10.29 -0.10 -16.25
C ASP A 50 11.19 1.12 -16.08
N ILE A 51 11.30 1.62 -14.85
CA ILE A 51 12.23 2.69 -14.48
C ILE A 51 13.69 2.23 -14.64
N LEU A 52 14.02 1.04 -14.12
CA LEU A 52 15.39 0.54 -14.11
C LEU A 52 15.89 0.06 -15.48
N ASN A 53 15.01 -0.52 -16.31
CA ASN A 53 15.42 -1.18 -17.55
C ASN A 53 14.99 -0.44 -18.83
N HIS A 54 13.97 0.43 -18.75
CA HIS A 54 13.34 1.01 -19.94
C HIS A 54 13.29 2.54 -19.95
N ALA A 55 13.50 3.21 -18.81
CA ALA A 55 13.46 4.65 -18.76
C ALA A 55 14.63 5.29 -19.53
N GLN A 56 14.30 6.34 -20.29
CA GLN A 56 15.26 7.19 -20.97
C GLN A 56 15.69 8.32 -20.03
N VAL A 57 17.01 8.48 -19.84
CA VAL A 57 17.58 9.67 -19.20
C VAL A 57 17.50 10.84 -20.18
N ARG A 58 16.71 11.86 -19.85
CA ARG A 58 16.61 13.10 -20.64
C ARG A 58 17.66 14.12 -20.25
N GLU A 59 17.90 14.24 -18.94
CA GLU A 59 18.83 15.19 -18.37
C GLU A 59 19.45 14.61 -17.10
N GLU A 60 20.70 14.98 -16.82
CA GLU A 60 21.40 14.62 -15.59
C GLU A 60 22.19 15.82 -15.10
N PHE A 61 22.03 16.16 -13.82
CA PHE A 61 22.73 17.26 -13.18
C PHE A 61 22.94 16.97 -11.69
N THR A 62 23.77 17.77 -11.05
CA THR A 62 23.99 17.72 -9.60
C THR A 62 23.66 19.08 -8.99
N THR A 63 22.86 19.10 -7.92
CA THR A 63 22.53 20.34 -7.21
C THR A 63 23.74 20.87 -6.44
N PRO A 64 23.76 22.15 -6.04
CA PRO A 64 24.82 22.70 -5.18
C PRO A 64 25.02 21.91 -3.87
N ASP A 65 23.94 21.34 -3.34
CA ASP A 65 23.94 20.51 -2.13
C ASP A 65 24.38 19.05 -2.38
N GLY A 66 24.81 18.73 -3.61
CA GLY A 66 25.39 17.45 -3.98
C GLY A 66 24.37 16.37 -4.38
N LEU A 67 23.09 16.69 -4.54
CA LEU A 67 22.08 15.72 -4.98
C LEU A 67 22.27 15.43 -6.47
N LYS A 68 22.49 14.15 -6.81
CA LYS A 68 22.56 13.71 -8.21
C LYS A 68 21.15 13.47 -8.73
N ILE A 69 20.73 14.20 -9.74
CA ILE A 69 19.37 14.14 -10.27
C ILE A 69 19.42 13.72 -11.73
N LYS A 70 18.66 12.67 -12.07
CA LYS A 70 18.37 12.24 -13.44
C LYS A 70 16.90 12.45 -13.73
N ILE A 71 16.59 13.25 -14.75
CA ILE A 71 15.22 13.37 -15.28
C ILE A 71 14.99 12.17 -16.19
N LEU A 72 14.05 11.32 -15.80
CA LEU A 72 13.69 10.11 -16.50
C LEU A 72 12.36 10.29 -17.23
N TYR A 73 12.31 9.81 -18.46
CA TYR A 73 11.09 9.64 -19.22
C TYR A 73 10.83 8.16 -19.40
N ASN A 74 9.62 7.74 -19.07
CA ASN A 74 9.17 6.37 -19.22
C ASN A 74 7.87 6.34 -20.01
N LEU A 75 7.80 5.45 -21.00
CA LEU A 75 6.64 5.23 -21.84
C LEU A 75 6.10 3.84 -21.55
N ASP A 76 4.94 3.76 -20.91
CA ASP A 76 4.23 2.51 -20.69
C ASP A 76 2.96 2.46 -21.57
N GLY A 77 3.03 1.68 -22.64
CA GLY A 77 1.98 1.61 -23.66
C GLY A 77 1.71 2.97 -24.30
N THR A 78 0.59 3.60 -23.92
CA THR A 78 0.18 4.93 -24.40
C THR A 78 0.33 6.04 -23.36
N THR A 79 0.81 5.71 -22.16
CA THR A 79 0.93 6.68 -21.06
C THR A 79 2.38 7.09 -20.87
N GLU A 80 2.60 8.40 -20.82
CA GLU A 80 3.92 8.98 -20.59
C GLU A 80 4.06 9.36 -19.13
N TYR A 81 5.15 8.91 -18.51
CA TYR A 81 5.54 9.29 -17.16
C TYR A 81 6.87 10.04 -17.21
N VAL A 82 6.94 11.18 -16.55
CA VAL A 82 8.17 11.93 -16.31
C VAL A 82 8.40 11.97 -14.82
N GLY A 83 9.65 11.76 -14.41
CA GLY A 83 10.03 11.77 -13.01
C GLY A 83 11.50 12.06 -12.82
N LYS A 84 11.92 12.12 -11.56
CA LYS A 84 13.30 12.39 -11.17
C LYS A 84 13.82 11.23 -10.34
N LEU A 85 14.94 10.67 -10.76
CA LEU A 85 15.73 9.73 -9.99
C LEU A 85 16.84 10.50 -9.28
N VAL A 86 16.78 10.50 -7.95
CA VAL A 86 17.71 11.20 -7.06
C VAL A 86 18.66 10.20 -6.41
N ASN A 87 19.95 10.53 -6.42
CA ASN A 87 21.05 9.73 -5.88
C ASN A 87 21.03 8.26 -6.33
N ASP A 88 20.59 8.03 -7.58
CA ASP A 88 20.47 6.71 -8.22
C ASP A 88 19.57 5.71 -7.48
N LYS A 89 18.77 6.17 -6.52
CA LYS A 89 17.97 5.28 -5.65
C LYS A 89 16.53 5.73 -5.50
N TYR A 90 16.28 7.04 -5.41
CA TYR A 90 14.98 7.57 -5.04
C TYR A 90 14.26 8.09 -6.27
N TYR A 91 13.17 7.43 -6.66
CA TYR A 91 12.39 7.87 -7.81
C TYR A 91 11.10 8.55 -7.37
N PHE A 92 10.84 9.73 -7.93
CA PHE A 92 9.60 10.49 -7.77
C PHE A 92 8.99 10.82 -9.13
N THR A 93 7.68 10.73 -9.28
CA THR A 93 6.99 11.22 -10.48
C THR A 93 6.80 12.74 -10.42
N ASP A 94 6.79 13.41 -11.57
CA ASP A 94 6.49 14.84 -11.63
C ASP A 94 5.07 15.14 -11.13
N ALA A 95 4.13 14.20 -11.30
CA ALA A 95 2.79 14.32 -10.74
C ALA A 95 2.78 14.50 -9.22
N VAL A 96 3.78 13.98 -8.51
CA VAL A 96 3.94 14.25 -7.06
C VAL A 96 4.82 15.47 -6.83
N LEU A 97 5.95 15.59 -7.55
CA LEU A 97 6.90 16.67 -7.31
C LEU A 97 6.30 18.06 -7.55
N ASN A 98 5.32 18.17 -8.46
CA ASN A 98 4.61 19.42 -8.72
C ASN A 98 3.78 19.91 -7.52
N TYR A 99 3.47 19.03 -6.57
CA TYR A 99 2.75 19.36 -5.33
C TYR A 99 3.60 19.15 -4.07
N SER A 100 4.90 18.86 -4.22
CA SER A 100 5.81 18.66 -3.10
C SER A 100 6.61 19.92 -2.80
N MET A 101 7.26 19.91 -1.63
CA MET A 101 8.35 20.84 -1.33
C MET A 101 9.53 20.64 -2.32
N PRO A 102 10.45 21.62 -2.43
CA PRO A 102 11.67 21.47 -3.20
C PRO A 102 12.44 20.19 -2.85
N LEU A 103 13.06 19.56 -3.84
CA LEU A 103 13.77 18.29 -3.66
C LEU A 103 14.85 18.40 -2.59
N GLU A 104 15.56 19.52 -2.53
CA GLU A 104 16.58 19.82 -1.54
C GLU A 104 16.03 19.70 -0.11
N MET A 105 14.80 20.15 0.13
CA MET A 105 14.15 20.02 1.44
C MET A 105 13.74 18.58 1.75
N VAL A 106 13.40 17.78 0.74
CA VAL A 106 13.06 16.35 0.93
C VAL A 106 14.29 15.54 1.40
N PHE A 107 15.48 15.96 0.99
CA PHE A 107 16.76 15.32 1.33
C PHE A 107 17.54 16.03 2.44
N ALA A 108 17.05 17.17 2.95
CA ALA A 108 17.70 17.91 4.02
C ALA A 108 17.75 17.08 5.31
N SER A 109 18.89 17.14 6.00
CA SER A 109 19.09 16.43 7.26
C SER A 109 18.26 17.05 8.38
N PHE A 110 17.42 16.24 9.02
CA PHE A 110 16.64 16.64 10.19
C PHE A 110 17.57 17.05 11.33
N LYS A 111 18.61 16.24 11.57
CA LYS A 111 19.58 16.46 12.64
C LYS A 111 20.41 17.73 12.43
N GLU A 112 20.93 17.98 11.23
CA GLU A 112 21.75 19.15 10.96
C GLU A 112 20.95 20.45 11.09
N HIS A 113 19.66 20.41 10.77
CA HIS A 113 18.78 21.58 10.83
C HIS A 113 17.99 21.70 12.14
N GLY A 114 18.16 20.78 13.10
CA GLY A 114 17.39 20.79 14.36
C GLY A 114 15.88 20.63 14.16
N MET A 115 15.49 19.95 13.09
CA MET A 115 14.10 19.79 12.67
C MET A 115 13.57 18.42 13.07
N LYS A 116 12.28 18.37 13.38
CA LYS A 116 11.54 17.15 13.71
C LYS A 116 10.39 16.95 12.72
N PRO A 117 10.25 15.75 12.15
CA PRO A 117 9.18 15.45 11.22
C PRO A 117 7.85 15.24 11.95
N MET A 118 6.80 15.84 11.43
CA MET A 118 5.43 15.56 11.82
C MET A 118 4.58 15.25 10.60
N ILE A 119 3.51 14.46 10.78
CA ILE A 119 2.72 13.96 9.67
C ILE A 119 1.22 13.96 9.98
N GLN A 120 0.41 14.29 8.97
CA GLN A 120 -1.03 14.14 9.04
C GLN A 120 -1.47 12.68 8.93
N ARG A 121 -2.55 12.33 9.64
CA ARG A 121 -3.10 10.96 9.66
C ARG A 121 -4.21 10.70 8.63
N GLN A 122 -4.77 11.75 8.03
CA GLN A 122 -5.95 11.65 7.15
C GLN A 122 -5.76 10.66 6.00
N TRP A 123 -4.53 10.51 5.50
CA TRP A 123 -4.24 9.59 4.40
C TRP A 123 -4.46 8.13 4.80
N SER A 124 -3.87 7.64 5.88
CA SER A 124 -3.93 6.22 6.21
C SER A 124 -3.94 6.01 7.72
N TRP A 125 -4.81 5.12 8.16
CA TRP A 125 -4.93 4.74 9.57
C TRP A 125 -3.78 3.84 10.03
N GLU A 126 -3.11 3.18 9.09
CA GLU A 126 -2.13 2.12 9.36
C GLU A 126 -0.70 2.49 9.02
N TYR A 127 -0.50 3.31 7.99
CA TYR A 127 0.82 3.73 7.51
C TYR A 127 0.93 5.25 7.50
N PRO A 128 2.12 5.81 7.77
CA PRO A 128 2.43 7.18 7.39
C PRO A 128 2.15 7.38 5.89
N SER A 129 1.73 8.58 5.52
CA SER A 129 1.45 8.94 4.13
C SER A 129 2.62 8.67 3.19
N SER A 130 2.32 8.26 1.97
CA SER A 130 3.29 8.13 0.90
C SER A 130 3.44 9.40 0.07
N PHE A 131 2.96 10.54 0.56
CA PHE A 131 2.97 11.81 -0.16
C PHE A 131 3.70 12.88 0.67
N PRO A 132 4.66 13.63 0.09
CA PRO A 132 5.49 14.55 0.88
C PRO A 132 4.71 15.69 1.51
N PHE A 133 3.61 16.14 0.89
CA PHE A 133 2.84 17.30 1.37
C PHE A 133 2.00 17.02 2.63
N TYR A 134 1.84 15.76 3.05
CA TYR A 134 1.27 15.43 4.36
C TYR A 134 2.28 15.50 5.50
N TYR A 135 3.56 15.75 5.18
CA TYR A 135 4.62 15.92 6.15
C TYR A 135 4.91 17.41 6.34
N THR A 136 5.36 17.74 7.53
CA THR A 136 5.92 19.04 7.86
C THR A 136 7.15 18.83 8.74
N LEU A 137 8.04 19.80 8.72
CA LEU A 137 9.20 19.86 9.59
C LEU A 137 8.98 21.01 10.56
N VAL A 138 9.16 20.74 11.84
CA VAL A 138 9.05 21.75 12.89
C VAL A 138 10.30 21.77 13.75
N GLU A 139 10.56 22.88 14.41
CA GLU A 139 11.61 22.95 15.44
C GLU A 139 11.25 22.04 16.64
N GLU A 140 12.26 21.59 17.38
CA GLU A 140 12.09 20.63 18.47
C GLU A 140 11.12 21.10 19.55
N ASP A 141 11.11 22.39 19.88
CA ASP A 141 10.21 23.01 20.86
C ASP A 141 8.75 23.11 20.38
N ALA A 142 8.53 23.01 19.07
CA ALA A 142 7.21 22.99 18.46
C ALA A 142 6.59 21.57 18.42
N VAL A 143 7.38 20.52 18.69
CA VAL A 143 6.88 19.14 18.73
C VAL A 143 5.92 18.96 19.92
N GLY A 144 4.71 18.50 19.64
CA GLY A 144 3.69 18.29 20.67
C GLY A 144 2.80 19.52 20.92
N ASN A 145 3.14 20.68 20.35
CA ASN A 145 2.16 21.73 20.17
C ASN A 145 1.11 21.28 19.16
N ASP A 146 -0.11 21.76 19.34
CA ASP A 146 -1.21 21.54 18.43
C ASP A 146 -0.90 22.26 17.09
N TYR A 147 -0.15 21.58 16.21
CA TYR A 147 0.28 22.08 14.90
C TYR A 147 -0.69 21.63 13.80
N TYR A 148 -1.31 22.59 13.11
CA TYR A 148 -2.39 22.35 12.14
C TYR A 148 -2.23 23.23 10.90
N ASN A 149 -2.76 22.74 9.78
CA ASN A 149 -3.19 23.59 8.67
C ASN A 149 -4.73 23.50 8.50
N LEU A 150 -5.20 22.58 7.67
CA LEU A 150 -6.54 22.01 7.62
C LEU A 150 -6.71 20.88 8.65
N GLU A 151 -5.63 20.13 8.93
CA GLU A 151 -5.64 18.94 9.78
C GLU A 151 -4.46 18.94 10.75
N ARG A 152 -4.58 18.15 11.83
CA ARG A 152 -3.52 17.99 12.83
C ARG A 152 -2.33 17.25 12.24
N TYR A 153 -1.14 17.76 12.53
CA TYR A 153 0.10 17.02 12.37
C TYR A 153 0.47 16.29 13.67
N TYR A 154 0.93 15.05 13.54
CA TYR A 154 1.31 14.18 14.64
C TYR A 154 2.82 13.93 14.63
N PRO A 155 3.47 13.86 15.81
CA PRO A 155 4.88 13.53 15.90
C PRO A 155 5.21 12.15 15.32
N VAL A 156 6.43 12.03 14.79
CA VAL A 156 7.06 10.76 14.44
C VAL A 156 8.25 10.56 15.36
N GLU A 157 8.30 9.45 16.09
CA GLU A 157 9.33 9.13 17.08
C GLU A 157 10.08 7.84 16.75
N GLY A 158 11.34 7.77 17.19
CA GLY A 158 12.21 6.60 17.03
C GLY A 158 12.77 6.44 15.62
N TYR A 159 12.54 7.40 14.73
CA TYR A 159 13.08 7.36 13.37
C TYR A 159 14.62 7.44 13.36
N GLU A 160 15.20 8.11 14.36
CA GLU A 160 16.65 8.21 14.53
C GLU A 160 17.28 6.84 14.79
N GLU A 161 16.61 5.96 15.54
CA GLU A 161 17.08 4.59 15.81
C GLU A 161 17.11 3.73 14.54
N LEU A 162 16.27 4.08 13.57
CA LEU A 162 16.23 3.44 12.25
C LEU A 162 17.28 4.01 11.28
N GLY A 163 18.07 5.00 11.72
CA GLY A 163 19.04 5.71 10.87
C GLY A 163 18.38 6.62 9.84
N ILE A 164 17.13 7.02 10.05
CA ILE A 164 16.39 7.91 9.16
C ILE A 164 16.71 9.36 9.56
N ASP A 165 17.12 10.18 8.60
CA ASP A 165 17.48 11.58 8.86
C ASP A 165 16.95 12.56 7.79
N CYS A 166 16.14 12.09 6.85
CA CYS A 166 15.52 12.96 5.86
C CYS A 166 14.11 12.49 5.50
N LEU A 167 13.34 13.35 4.84
CA LEU A 167 11.96 13.04 4.47
C LEU A 167 11.90 11.94 3.40
N ALA A 168 12.86 11.90 2.47
CA ALA A 168 12.96 10.82 1.49
C ALA A 168 13.01 9.44 2.16
N ASP A 169 13.82 9.30 3.22
CA ASP A 169 13.94 8.05 3.97
C ASP A 169 12.66 7.73 4.76
N LEU A 170 12.02 8.73 5.39
CA LEU A 170 10.72 8.51 6.05
C LEU A 170 9.65 8.00 5.08
N LEU A 171 9.57 8.58 3.89
CA LEU A 171 8.63 8.16 2.87
C LEU A 171 8.94 6.74 2.39
N ALA A 172 10.22 6.44 2.15
CA ALA A 172 10.72 5.12 1.72
C ALA A 172 10.56 4.02 2.77
N TYR A 173 10.60 4.37 4.05
CA TYR A 173 10.57 3.43 5.17
C TYR A 173 9.34 3.61 6.06
N SER A 174 8.28 4.23 5.54
CA SER A 174 7.02 4.48 6.25
C SER A 174 6.42 3.21 6.87
N TYR A 175 6.65 2.04 6.30
CA TYR A 175 6.24 0.76 6.87
C TYR A 175 6.95 0.36 8.16
N LYS A 176 8.06 1.01 8.52
CA LYS A 176 8.74 0.83 9.80
C LYS A 176 8.12 1.66 10.93
N PHE A 177 6.99 2.32 10.70
CA PHE A 177 6.29 3.09 11.73
C PHE A 177 4.89 2.55 11.94
N THR A 178 4.43 2.55 13.19
CA THR A 178 3.06 2.23 13.57
C THR A 178 2.43 3.38 14.32
N TRP A 179 1.11 3.48 14.24
CA TRP A 179 0.36 4.48 14.99
C TRP A 179 0.15 4.03 16.44
N ASP A 180 0.53 4.88 17.38
CA ASP A 180 0.19 4.75 18.80
C ASP A 180 -1.09 5.55 19.08
N HIS A 181 -2.17 4.85 19.37
CA HIS A 181 -3.47 5.44 19.69
C HIS A 181 -3.51 6.16 21.04
N ARG A 182 -2.71 5.72 22.00
CA ARG A 182 -2.72 6.27 23.35
C ARG A 182 -2.01 7.63 23.37
N ASP A 183 -0.85 7.68 22.74
CA ASP A 183 0.02 8.86 22.75
C ASP A 183 -0.16 9.74 21.51
N MET A 184 -1.03 9.32 20.57
CA MET A 184 -1.39 10.05 19.35
C MET A 184 -0.15 10.43 18.51
N LYS A 185 0.71 9.44 18.24
CA LYS A 185 1.98 9.62 17.53
C LYS A 185 2.34 8.42 16.67
N TRP A 186 3.23 8.61 15.72
CA TRP A 186 3.85 7.50 14.97
C TRP A 186 5.12 7.04 15.68
N THR A 187 5.26 5.74 15.89
CA THR A 187 6.38 5.13 16.61
C THR A 187 7.12 4.16 15.71
N ALA A 188 8.45 4.19 15.78
CA ALA A 188 9.29 3.24 15.05
C ALA A 188 9.07 1.80 15.54
N ILE A 189 9.17 0.88 14.59
CA ILE A 189 9.12 -0.56 14.77
C ILE A 189 10.52 -1.08 14.50
N THR A 190 11.10 -1.78 15.47
CA THR A 190 12.44 -2.39 15.35
C THR A 190 12.39 -3.91 15.23
N ASP A 191 11.25 -4.53 15.53
CA ASP A 191 11.03 -5.96 15.34
C ASP A 191 10.95 -6.32 13.84
N ALA A 192 11.91 -7.12 13.38
CA ALA A 192 12.00 -7.57 11.99
C ALA A 192 10.78 -8.40 11.53
N HIS A 193 10.14 -9.16 12.43
CA HIS A 193 8.95 -9.94 12.08
C HIS A 193 7.74 -9.02 11.87
N GLU A 194 7.57 -8.00 12.71
CA GLU A 194 6.49 -7.02 12.55
C GLU A 194 6.72 -6.13 11.31
N ILE A 195 7.96 -5.74 11.03
CA ILE A 195 8.31 -5.08 9.76
C ILE A 195 7.96 -5.98 8.57
N THR A 196 8.31 -7.27 8.62
CA THR A 196 8.00 -8.23 7.54
C THR A 196 6.49 -8.35 7.31
N LYS A 197 5.69 -8.47 8.38
CA LYS A 197 4.22 -8.49 8.27
C LYS A 197 3.68 -7.21 7.63
N ARG A 198 4.23 -6.05 7.98
CA ARG A 198 3.81 -4.77 7.39
C ARG A 198 4.16 -4.69 5.90
N ILE A 199 5.32 -5.18 5.48
CA ILE A 199 5.67 -5.30 4.06
C ILE A 199 4.69 -6.22 3.32
N ARG A 200 4.30 -7.35 3.93
CA ARG A 200 3.37 -8.32 3.35
C ARG A 200 1.92 -7.83 3.25
N LYS A 201 1.47 -7.01 4.19
CA LYS A 201 0.05 -6.67 4.38
C LYS A 201 -0.65 -6.07 3.16
N PRO A 202 -0.06 -5.12 2.40
CA PRO A 202 -0.68 -4.60 1.18
C PRO A 202 -0.97 -5.71 0.17
N TRP A 203 0.00 -6.61 -0.03
CA TRP A 203 -0.14 -7.74 -0.93
C TRP A 203 -1.16 -8.75 -0.42
N THR A 204 -1.18 -9.07 0.87
CA THR A 204 -2.23 -9.91 1.48
C THR A 204 -3.62 -9.35 1.16
N ASN A 205 -3.82 -8.05 1.36
CA ASN A 205 -5.12 -7.42 1.14
C ASN A 205 -5.53 -7.42 -0.33
N TYR A 206 -4.56 -7.27 -1.24
CA TYR A 206 -4.80 -7.47 -2.67
C TYR A 206 -5.24 -8.91 -2.98
N LEU A 207 -4.55 -9.93 -2.45
CA LEU A 207 -4.91 -11.34 -2.68
C LEU A 207 -6.32 -11.64 -2.13
N LEU A 208 -6.63 -11.14 -0.94
CA LEU A 208 -7.96 -11.28 -0.35
C LEU A 208 -9.04 -10.64 -1.23
N GLN A 209 -8.80 -9.43 -1.75
CA GLN A 209 -9.73 -8.76 -2.66
C GLN A 209 -9.84 -9.42 -4.01
N TYR A 210 -8.77 -10.00 -4.53
CA TYR A 210 -8.83 -10.77 -5.76
C TYR A 210 -9.78 -11.97 -5.60
N GLU A 211 -9.70 -12.67 -4.46
CA GLU A 211 -10.51 -13.87 -4.17
C GLU A 211 -11.95 -13.55 -3.68
N TYR A 212 -12.19 -12.38 -3.07
CA TYR A 212 -13.50 -12.00 -2.51
C TYR A 212 -14.20 -10.83 -3.20
N GLY A 213 -13.51 -10.10 -4.08
CA GLY A 213 -13.96 -8.81 -4.58
C GLY A 213 -13.73 -7.67 -3.58
N GLU A 214 -13.72 -6.44 -4.10
CA GLU A 214 -13.55 -5.20 -3.33
C GLU A 214 -14.77 -4.88 -2.44
N GLN A 215 -15.93 -5.45 -2.79
CA GLN A 215 -17.25 -5.37 -2.17
C GLN A 215 -18.01 -6.67 -2.53
N PRO A 216 -19.19 -6.95 -1.96
CA PRO A 216 -20.08 -7.98 -2.51
C PRO A 216 -20.37 -7.70 -4.01
N ASN A 217 -19.53 -8.27 -4.87
CA ASN A 217 -19.50 -7.99 -6.31
C ASN A 217 -20.40 -8.94 -7.10
N THR A 218 -20.84 -10.02 -6.44
CA THR A 218 -21.83 -10.92 -6.99
C THR A 218 -23.17 -10.66 -6.30
N THR A 219 -24.26 -10.86 -7.04
CA THR A 219 -25.60 -10.89 -6.46
C THR A 219 -25.65 -11.85 -5.26
N ALA A 220 -24.89 -12.94 -5.27
CA ALA A 220 -24.82 -13.91 -4.17
C ALA A 220 -24.17 -13.34 -2.90
N ASP A 221 -23.11 -12.54 -3.00
CA ASP A 221 -22.45 -11.95 -1.83
C ASP A 221 -23.32 -10.83 -1.21
N LEU A 222 -23.94 -10.00 -2.06
CA LEU A 222 -24.87 -8.95 -1.61
C LEU A 222 -26.09 -9.57 -0.93
N HIS A 223 -26.59 -10.65 -1.52
CA HIS A 223 -27.72 -11.43 -0.99
C HIS A 223 -27.39 -12.08 0.34
N ARG A 224 -26.17 -12.59 0.54
CA ARG A 224 -25.73 -13.17 1.84
C ARG A 224 -25.64 -12.13 2.95
N VAL A 225 -25.09 -10.95 2.65
CA VAL A 225 -25.04 -9.84 3.63
C VAL A 225 -26.45 -9.36 3.98
N LEU A 226 -27.32 -9.17 2.96
CA LEU A 226 -28.73 -8.82 3.16
C LEU A 226 -29.49 -9.90 3.94
N THR A 227 -29.29 -11.18 3.61
CA THR A 227 -29.91 -12.32 4.31
C THR A 227 -29.46 -12.38 5.76
N PHE A 228 -28.17 -12.13 6.04
CA PHE A 228 -27.67 -12.08 7.41
C PHE A 228 -28.27 -10.92 8.21
N LEU A 229 -28.29 -9.71 7.64
CA LEU A 229 -28.84 -8.51 8.29
C LEU A 229 -30.35 -8.66 8.53
N VAL A 230 -31.10 -9.08 7.52
CA VAL A 230 -32.55 -9.36 7.62
C VAL A 230 -32.82 -10.48 8.61
N GLY A 231 -31.99 -11.54 8.60
CA GLY A 231 -32.06 -12.64 9.56
C GLY A 231 -31.92 -12.16 10.99
N LYS A 232 -30.97 -11.25 11.27
CA LYS A 232 -30.79 -10.64 12.60
C LYS A 232 -31.95 -9.76 13.02
N VAL A 233 -32.52 -8.97 12.11
CA VAL A 233 -33.71 -8.13 12.37
C VAL A 233 -34.94 -9.01 12.63
N ASN A 234 -35.05 -10.14 11.93
CA ASN A 234 -36.11 -11.12 12.13
C ASN A 234 -35.98 -11.87 13.47
N GLU A 235 -34.76 -12.33 13.82
CA GLU A 235 -34.45 -12.95 15.12
C GLU A 235 -34.74 -12.00 16.29
N ALA A 236 -34.54 -10.69 16.08
CA ALA A 236 -34.86 -9.65 17.05
C ALA A 236 -36.37 -9.35 17.15
N GLY A 237 -37.22 -9.99 16.35
CA GLY A 237 -38.68 -9.81 16.36
C GLY A 237 -39.15 -8.44 15.84
N LEU A 238 -38.31 -7.76 15.07
CA LEU A 238 -38.57 -6.38 14.62
C LEU A 238 -39.35 -6.30 13.30
N LEU A 239 -39.62 -7.44 12.65
CA LEU A 239 -40.38 -7.51 11.40
C LEU A 239 -41.85 -7.89 11.66
N SER A 240 -42.75 -7.20 10.99
CA SER A 240 -44.17 -7.57 10.95
C SER A 240 -44.41 -8.85 10.13
N ALA A 241 -45.59 -9.45 10.28
CA ALA A 241 -45.95 -10.67 9.55
C ALA A 241 -46.01 -10.47 8.02
N GLU A 242 -46.35 -9.27 7.54
CA GLU A 242 -46.33 -8.94 6.11
C GLU A 242 -44.90 -8.83 5.58
N GLU A 243 -43.99 -8.19 6.34
CA GLU A 243 -42.58 -8.05 5.97
C GLU A 243 -41.85 -9.40 5.96
N GLN A 244 -42.11 -10.26 6.95
CA GLN A 244 -41.58 -11.63 6.98
C GLN A 244 -42.01 -12.45 5.76
N ASN A 245 -43.26 -12.31 5.33
CA ASN A 245 -43.78 -13.05 4.19
C ASN A 245 -43.17 -12.55 2.87
N ALA A 246 -42.98 -11.24 2.72
CA ALA A 246 -42.28 -10.64 1.58
C ALA A 246 -40.80 -11.04 1.48
N LEU A 247 -40.12 -11.24 2.61
CA LEU A 247 -38.71 -11.63 2.71
C LEU A 247 -38.48 -13.15 2.65
N SER A 248 -39.54 -13.95 2.70
CA SER A 248 -39.47 -15.42 2.68
C SER A 248 -38.90 -15.98 1.37
N SER A 249 -39.10 -15.30 0.25
CA SER A 249 -38.54 -15.66 -1.06
C SER A 249 -37.04 -15.36 -1.17
N PHE A 250 -36.56 -14.35 -0.43
CA PHE A 250 -35.14 -13.98 -0.34
C PHE A 250 -34.35 -14.94 0.55
N THR A 251 -34.92 -15.34 1.69
CA THR A 251 -34.25 -16.20 2.69
C THR A 251 -34.28 -17.70 2.35
N ARG A 252 -35.13 -18.13 1.41
CA ARG A 252 -35.33 -19.55 1.03
C ARG A 252 -34.47 -20.02 -0.16
N GLN A 253 -33.49 -19.25 -0.61
CA GLN A 253 -32.65 -19.72 -1.71
C GLN A 253 -31.97 -21.04 -1.32
N GLN A 254 -32.30 -22.13 -2.04
CA GLN A 254 -31.64 -23.41 -1.85
C GLN A 254 -30.16 -23.23 -2.18
N VAL A 255 -29.31 -23.40 -1.17
CA VAL A 255 -27.87 -23.41 -1.37
C VAL A 255 -27.53 -24.78 -1.91
N GLU A 256 -27.10 -24.83 -3.17
CA GLU A 256 -26.71 -26.08 -3.82
C GLU A 256 -25.40 -26.60 -3.23
N VAL A 257 -25.21 -27.92 -3.22
CA VAL A 257 -23.97 -28.54 -2.71
C VAL A 257 -22.74 -28.00 -3.44
N ASP A 258 -22.85 -27.74 -4.75
CA ASP A 258 -21.78 -27.15 -5.57
C ASP A 258 -21.43 -25.71 -5.15
N GLU A 259 -22.37 -24.96 -4.58
CA GLU A 259 -22.09 -23.63 -4.01
C GLU A 259 -21.36 -23.73 -2.67
N LEU A 260 -21.72 -24.72 -1.84
CA LEU A 260 -21.01 -25.02 -0.59
C LEU A 260 -19.59 -25.52 -0.84
N MET A 261 -19.39 -26.36 -1.87
CA MET A 261 -18.05 -26.82 -2.26
C MET A 261 -17.19 -25.68 -2.78
N ARG A 262 -17.74 -24.80 -3.64
CA ARG A 262 -17.04 -23.57 -4.09
C ARG A 262 -16.66 -22.65 -2.94
N LEU A 263 -17.54 -22.48 -1.95
CA LEU A 263 -17.23 -21.75 -0.71
C LEU A 263 -16.09 -22.39 0.08
N ASN A 264 -16.14 -23.71 0.26
CA ASN A 264 -15.11 -24.44 0.99
C ASN A 264 -13.75 -24.34 0.30
N ASP A 265 -13.71 -24.41 -1.03
CA ASP A 265 -12.47 -24.26 -1.79
C ASP A 265 -11.91 -22.83 -1.70
N ARG A 266 -12.78 -21.79 -1.72
CA ARG A 266 -12.37 -20.40 -1.47
C ARG A 266 -11.80 -20.22 -0.06
N ASN A 267 -12.44 -20.81 0.96
CA ASN A 267 -11.94 -20.74 2.33
C ASN A 267 -10.56 -21.40 2.47
N LYS A 268 -10.27 -22.51 1.77
CA LYS A 268 -8.93 -23.10 1.76
C LYS A 268 -7.87 -22.16 1.18
N VAL A 269 -8.22 -21.39 0.14
CA VAL A 269 -7.32 -20.38 -0.43
C VAL A 269 -7.06 -19.27 0.60
N LEU A 270 -8.09 -18.80 1.31
CA LEU A 270 -7.92 -17.84 2.40
C LEU A 270 -7.02 -18.34 3.52
N ASP A 271 -7.24 -19.58 3.97
CA ASP A 271 -6.42 -20.18 5.02
C ASP A 271 -4.95 -20.28 4.56
N ALA A 272 -4.72 -20.56 3.28
CA ALA A 272 -3.39 -20.59 2.70
C ALA A 272 -2.75 -19.18 2.63
N ILE A 273 -3.51 -18.14 2.23
CA ILE A 273 -3.05 -16.74 2.23
C ILE A 273 -2.69 -16.31 3.67
N LEU A 274 -3.57 -16.59 4.63
CA LEU A 274 -3.36 -16.24 6.04
C LEU A 274 -2.14 -16.96 6.61
N LYS A 275 -1.95 -18.23 6.28
CA LYS A 275 -0.75 -18.99 6.66
C LYS A 275 0.52 -18.38 6.06
N ALA A 276 0.50 -17.99 4.79
CA ALA A 276 1.64 -17.35 4.13
C ALA A 276 1.96 -15.97 4.74
N TYR A 277 0.94 -15.19 5.09
CA TYR A 277 1.10 -13.91 5.78
C TYR A 277 1.80 -14.05 7.14
N HIS A 278 1.41 -15.08 7.91
CA HIS A 278 1.98 -15.38 9.23
C HIS A 278 3.24 -16.25 9.21
N ASP A 279 3.79 -16.55 8.04
CA ASP A 279 5.00 -17.37 7.94
C ASP A 279 6.18 -16.70 8.68
N PRO A 280 6.96 -17.44 9.49
CA PRO A 280 8.06 -16.87 10.27
C PRO A 280 9.24 -16.38 9.42
N LYS A 281 9.29 -16.71 8.13
CA LYS A 281 10.36 -16.24 7.24
C LYS A 281 10.41 -14.71 7.22
N LEU A 282 11.61 -14.16 7.37
CA LEU A 282 11.87 -12.73 7.26
C LEU A 282 12.14 -12.32 5.81
N ILE A 283 11.72 -11.11 5.45
CA ILE A 283 12.13 -10.47 4.20
C ILE A 283 13.45 -9.73 4.46
N VAL A 284 14.52 -10.17 3.81
CA VAL A 284 15.88 -9.63 3.99
C VAL A 284 16.52 -9.28 2.64
N PRO A 285 17.46 -8.31 2.60
CA PRO A 285 18.21 -8.00 1.39
C PRO A 285 19.02 -9.20 0.89
N GLY A 286 19.19 -9.31 -0.43
CA GLY A 286 19.95 -10.35 -1.11
C GLY A 286 19.11 -11.53 -1.63
N GLU A 287 17.84 -11.62 -1.26
CA GLU A 287 16.90 -12.62 -1.79
C GLU A 287 15.95 -12.01 -2.82
N ASP A 288 15.50 -12.83 -3.78
CA ASP A 288 14.39 -12.48 -4.65
C ASP A 288 13.07 -12.74 -3.91
N VAL A 289 12.48 -11.69 -3.35
CA VAL A 289 11.25 -11.76 -2.54
C VAL A 289 10.11 -12.42 -3.32
N ARG A 290 10.08 -12.25 -4.64
CA ARG A 290 9.02 -12.79 -5.51
C ARG A 290 8.99 -14.32 -5.51
N VAL A 291 10.13 -14.94 -5.26
CA VAL A 291 10.31 -16.39 -5.26
C VAL A 291 10.47 -16.92 -3.84
N SER A 292 11.19 -16.17 -2.99
CA SER A 292 11.65 -16.66 -1.70
C SER A 292 10.61 -16.47 -0.59
N ASP A 293 9.73 -15.49 -0.69
CA ASP A 293 8.70 -15.21 0.30
C ASP A 293 7.39 -15.95 0.00
N PRO A 294 6.80 -16.68 0.96
CA PRO A 294 5.64 -17.53 0.72
C PRO A 294 4.38 -16.76 0.31
N LEU A 295 4.25 -15.48 0.69
CA LEU A 295 3.11 -14.66 0.31
C LEU A 295 3.31 -14.03 -1.07
N PHE A 296 4.51 -13.51 -1.37
CA PHE A 296 4.78 -12.92 -2.67
C PHE A 296 4.87 -13.97 -3.78
N ALA A 297 5.37 -15.17 -3.48
CA ALA A 297 5.35 -16.33 -4.38
C ALA A 297 3.96 -17.00 -4.46
N PHE A 298 2.99 -16.61 -3.63
CA PHE A 298 1.69 -17.27 -3.55
C PHE A 298 0.98 -17.34 -4.90
N MET A 299 1.03 -16.26 -5.67
CA MET A 299 0.33 -16.14 -6.95
C MET A 299 1.01 -16.95 -8.07
N GLU A 300 2.34 -16.99 -8.13
CA GLU A 300 3.04 -17.90 -9.04
C GLU A 300 2.70 -19.37 -8.72
N ASN A 301 2.58 -19.70 -7.43
CA ASN A 301 2.23 -21.05 -6.99
C ASN A 301 0.75 -21.41 -7.22
N LEU A 302 -0.17 -20.45 -7.09
CA LEU A 302 -1.61 -20.65 -7.32
C LEU A 302 -1.96 -20.68 -8.82
N TRP A 303 -1.25 -19.92 -9.66
CA TRP A 303 -1.58 -19.65 -11.07
C TRP A 303 -0.66 -20.27 -12.12
N ASN A 304 0.09 -21.32 -11.81
CA ASN A 304 0.70 -22.21 -12.82
C ASN A 304 -0.31 -22.85 -13.82
N LYS A 305 -1.55 -22.33 -13.90
CA LYS A 305 -2.65 -22.69 -14.82
C LYS A 305 -3.06 -21.58 -15.79
N ASN A 306 -2.51 -20.35 -15.75
CA ASN A 306 -2.92 -19.31 -16.70
C ASN A 306 -1.78 -18.34 -17.11
N PRO A 307 -0.96 -18.69 -18.12
CA PRO A 307 0.18 -17.87 -18.58
C PRO A 307 -0.20 -16.53 -19.22
N ASP A 308 -1.50 -16.31 -19.51
CA ASP A 308 -2.03 -15.03 -20.01
C ASP A 308 -2.51 -14.10 -18.88
N ALA A 309 -2.56 -14.57 -17.64
CA ALA A 309 -2.76 -13.74 -16.44
C ALA A 309 -1.44 -13.08 -16.02
N ARG A 310 -0.66 -12.57 -17.00
CA ARG A 310 0.46 -11.68 -16.70
C ARG A 310 -0.13 -10.54 -15.88
N TYR A 311 0.29 -10.46 -14.62
CA TYR A 311 -0.10 -9.44 -13.65
C TYR A 311 -0.43 -8.12 -14.35
N PRO A 312 -1.62 -7.53 -14.13
CA PRO A 312 -2.14 -6.41 -14.91
C PRO A 312 -1.13 -5.28 -15.10
#